data_AF-A0A8T1YLV0-F1
#
_entry.id   AF-A0A8T1YLV0-F1
#
_cell.length_a   1.000
_cell.length_b   1.000
_cell.length_c   1.000
_cell.angle_alpha   90.00
_cell.angle_beta   90.00
_cell.angle_gamma   90.00
#
_symmetry.space_group_name_H-M   'P 1'
#
loop_
_entity.id
_entity.type
_entity.pdbx_description
1 polymer ?
#
loop_
_entity_poly.entity_id
_entity_poly.type
_entity_poly.pdbx_seq_one_letter_code
_entity_poly.pdbx_strand_id
1 'polypeptide(L)' 'GFLASSSAQEVRECRTVIDLGKQCDFQTCRMTCKRVFADEYAFGLCLGSKEKAVCTCLYNCKA' A
#
# COMPACT_ATOMS: atom_id res chain seq x y z
N GLY A 1 -28.70 -15.50 21.28
CA GLY A 1 -27.64 -14.63 20.74
C GLY A 1 -26.43 -15.46 20.46
N PHE A 2 -25.84 -15.32 19.26
CA PHE A 2 -24.43 -15.58 18.94
C PHE A 2 -24.20 -14.81 17.63
N LEU A 3 -23.50 -13.68 17.71
CA LEU A 3 -22.98 -13.04 16.50
C LEU A 3 -21.88 -13.96 15.99
N ALA A 4 -22.06 -14.52 14.80
CA ALA A 4 -21.04 -15.30 14.11
C ALA A 4 -19.75 -14.48 14.14
N SER A 5 -18.74 -14.99 14.82
CA SER A 5 -17.39 -14.44 14.78
C SER A 5 -16.91 -14.61 13.36
N SER A 6 -17.20 -13.61 12.52
CA SER A 6 -16.56 -13.47 11.21
C SER A 6 -15.07 -13.50 11.50
N SER A 7 -14.41 -14.59 11.11
CA SER A 7 -12.97 -14.69 11.11
C SER A 7 -12.48 -13.68 10.08
N ALA A 8 -12.43 -12.41 10.48
CA ALA A 8 -11.66 -11.38 9.82
C ALA A 8 -10.24 -11.94 9.82
N GLN A 9 -9.85 -12.51 8.68
CA GLN A 9 -8.49 -12.96 8.44
C GLN A 9 -7.59 -11.81 8.87
N GLU A 10 -6.73 -12.03 9.86
CA GLU A 10 -5.80 -10.99 10.30
C GLU A 10 -5.01 -10.53 9.08
N VAL A 11 -5.36 -9.35 8.56
CA VAL A 11 -4.61 -8.69 7.50
C VAL A 11 -3.35 -8.19 8.17
N ARG A 12 -2.25 -8.91 7.97
CA ARG A 12 -0.93 -8.41 8.35
C ARG A 12 -0.56 -7.35 7.32
N GLU A 13 -0.82 -6.10 7.65
CA GLU A 13 -0.44 -4.97 6.81
C GLU A 13 1.07 -4.75 6.90
N CYS A 14 1.73 -4.78 5.75
CA CYS A 14 3.12 -4.43 5.58
C CYS A 14 3.23 -3.04 4.96
N ARG A 15 4.29 -2.33 5.34
CA ARG A 15 4.61 -1.01 4.80
C ARG A 15 6.00 -1.03 4.16
N THR A 16 6.11 -0.47 2.96
CA THR A 16 7.41 -0.19 2.33
C THR A 16 7.45 1.19 1.72
N VAL A 17 8.65 1.67 1.39
CA VAL A 17 8.86 2.89 0.61
C VAL A 17 9.51 2.51 -0.71
N ILE A 18 8.94 3.01 -1.81
CA ILE A 18 9.45 2.84 -3.17
C ILE A 18 9.92 4.20 -3.66
N ASP A 19 11.15 4.26 -4.16
CA ASP A 19 11.64 5.40 -4.93
C ASP A 19 11.08 5.33 -6.36
N LEU A 20 10.33 6.35 -6.75
CA LEU A 20 9.78 6.45 -8.10
C LEU A 20 10.77 7.09 -9.10
N GLY A 21 11.90 7.63 -8.64
CA GLY A 21 12.89 8.34 -9.46
C GLY A 21 12.38 9.68 -10.03
N LYS A 22 11.18 10.10 -9.64
CA LYS A 22 10.49 11.34 -10.05
C LYS A 22 9.59 11.82 -8.92
N GLN A 23 9.02 13.02 -9.08
CA GLN A 23 8.02 13.53 -8.13
C GLN A 23 6.91 12.51 -7.89
N CYS A 24 6.58 12.27 -6.62
CA CYS A 24 5.55 11.31 -6.28
C CYS A 24 4.18 11.80 -6.72
N ASP A 25 3.55 11.00 -7.57
CA ASP A 25 2.18 11.16 -8.05
C ASP A 25 1.32 9.98 -7.54
N PHE A 26 0.10 10.27 -7.09
CA PHE A 26 -0.77 9.27 -6.46
C PHE A 26 -1.10 8.10 -7.40
N GLN A 27 -1.43 8.39 -8.67
CA GLN A 27 -1.79 7.33 -9.62
C GLN A 27 -0.59 6.42 -9.92
N THR A 28 0.57 7.04 -10.17
CA THR A 28 1.81 6.30 -10.40
C THR A 28 2.18 5.46 -9.18
N CYS A 29 2.17 6.06 -7.98
CA CYS A 29 2.51 5.35 -6.74
C CYS A 29 1.59 4.15 -6.50
N ARG A 30 0.28 4.33 -6.60
CA ARG A 30 -0.70 3.25 -6.44
C ARG A 30 -0.49 2.11 -7.44
N MET A 31 -0.32 2.44 -8.73
CA MET A 31 -0.09 1.42 -9.77
C MET A 31 1.23 0.67 -9.55
N THR A 32 2.29 1.39 -9.14
CA THR A 32 3.57 0.77 -8.81
C THR A 32 3.44 -0.18 -7.62
N CYS A 33 2.77 0.20 -6.54
CA CYS A 33 2.56 -0.66 -5.38
C CYS A 33 1.83 -1.96 -5.76
N LYS A 34 0.72 -1.86 -6.50
CA LYS A 34 -0.02 -3.03 -7.00
C LYS A 34 0.84 -3.95 -7.85
N ARG A 35 1.65 -3.38 -8.74
CA ARG A 35 2.54 -4.16 -9.63
C ARG A 35 3.67 -4.85 -8.87
N VAL A 36 4.33 -4.15 -7.94
CA VAL A 36 5.50 -4.67 -7.21
C VAL A 36 5.11 -5.79 -6.25
N PHE A 37 3.96 -5.67 -5.60
CA PHE A 37 3.48 -6.66 -4.61
C PHE A 37 2.49 -7.67 -5.18
N ALA A 38 2.16 -7.58 -6.48
CA ALA A 38 1.14 -8.42 -7.14
C ALA A 38 -0.19 -8.50 -6.36
N ASP A 39 -0.50 -7.45 -5.58
CA ASP A 39 -1.62 -7.37 -4.66
C ASP A 39 -2.59 -6.29 -5.14
N GLU A 40 -3.79 -6.70 -5.55
CA GLU A 40 -4.87 -5.81 -5.97
C GLU A 40 -5.34 -4.87 -4.83
N TYR A 41 -5.10 -5.25 -3.58
CA TYR A 41 -5.38 -4.48 -2.38
C TYR A 41 -4.20 -3.62 -1.92
N ALA A 42 -3.03 -3.75 -2.56
CA ALA A 42 -1.92 -2.85 -2.26
C ALA A 42 -2.30 -1.40 -2.58
N PHE A 43 -2.04 -0.54 -1.61
CA PHE A 43 -2.36 0.87 -1.63
C PHE A 43 -1.09 1.70 -1.64
N GLY A 44 -1.05 2.74 -2.49
CA GLY A 44 0.08 3.65 -2.61
C GLY A 44 -0.28 5.04 -2.13
N LEU A 45 0.55 5.62 -1.27
CA LEU A 45 0.43 6.96 -0.71
C LEU A 45 1.70 7.76 -0.99
N CYS A 46 1.55 8.99 -1.48
CA CYS A 46 2.66 9.93 -1.51
C CYS A 46 2.74 10.66 -0.17
N LEU A 47 3.73 10.31 0.66
CA LEU A 47 3.94 10.90 1.98
C LEU A 47 5.15 11.82 1.97
N GLY A 48 5.04 12.99 2.60
CA GLY A 48 6.09 13.99 2.72
C GLY A 48 5.68 15.36 2.19
N SER A 49 6.60 16.32 2.22
CA SER A 49 6.41 17.65 1.62
C SER A 49 6.37 17.55 0.10
N LYS A 50 5.70 18.48 -0.59
CA LYS A 50 5.46 18.45 -2.05
C LYS A 50 6.70 18.18 -2.92
N GLU A 51 7.88 18.61 -2.46
CA GLU A 51 9.18 18.42 -3.15
C GLU A 51 9.95 17.16 -2.74
N LYS A 52 9.57 16.52 -1.63
CA LYS A 52 10.24 15.35 -1.06
C LYS A 52 9.26 14.20 -0.78
N ALA A 53 8.10 14.23 -1.44
CA ALA A 53 7.09 13.20 -1.26
C ALA A 53 7.64 11.87 -1.82
N VAL A 54 7.57 10.82 -1.01
CA VAL A 54 7.99 9.47 -1.38
C VAL A 54 6.78 8.55 -1.50
N CYS A 55 6.85 7.57 -2.40
CA CYS A 55 5.79 6.59 -2.53
C CYS A 55 5.88 5.55 -1.41
N THR A 56 4.89 5.52 -0.54
CA THR A 56 4.73 4.53 0.52
C THR A 56 3.65 3.53 0.11
N CYS A 57 3.99 2.25 0.07
CA CYS A 57 3.05 1.19 -0.21
C CYS A 57 2.60 0.51 1.10
N LEU A 58 1.30 0.29 1.23
CA LEU A 58 0.67 -0.57 2.22
C LEU A 58 0.12 -1.79 1.49
N TYR A 59 0.42 -3.00 1.94
CA TYR A 59 0.02 -4.24 1.27
C TYR A 59 -0.13 -5.38 2.27
N ASN A 60 -0.75 -6.48 1.88
CA ASN A 60 -0.81 -7.65 2.74
C ASN A 60 0.55 -8.38 2.72
N CYS A 61 1.20 -8.54 3.87
CA CYS A 61 2.49 -9.24 3.98
C CYS A 61 2.48 -10.69 3.44
N LYS A 62 1.29 -11.27 3.21
CA LYS A 62 1.11 -12.64 2.69
C LYS A 62 0.93 -12.70 1.17
N ALA A 63 0.87 -11.55 0.48
CA ALA A 63 0.75 -11.47 -0.97
C ALA A 63 2.06 -11.84 -1.67
#